data_AF-A0A3D0XDX3-F1
#
_entry.id   AF-A0A3D0XDX3-F1
#
_cell.length_a   1.000
_cell.length_b   1.000
_cell.length_c   1.000
_cell.angle_alpha   90.00
_cell.angle_beta   90.00
_cell.angle_gamma   90.00
#
_symmetry.space_group_name_H-M   'P 1'
#
loop_
_entity.id
_entity.type
_entity.pdbx_description
1 polymer ?
#
loop_
_entity_poly.entity_id
_entity_poly.type
_entity_poly.pdbx_seq_one_letter_code
_entity_poly.pdbx_strand_id
1 'polypeptide(L)'
;GVQIGVDGDRWALPEGAFIEAGAYRVLWLDGEDLVERSGFEGWVLPQALPGQGATLELLHPDGRLLDRLTYGIQLPDQSIGRVGGQWALLSRPTPGQANASAASLDSPESLRLNEWQGGAGADWLELYHP
;
A
#
# COMPACT_ATOMS: atom_id res chain seq x y z
N GLY A 1 -10.49 -14.90 15.56
CA GLY A 1 -11.06 -13.63 15.08
C GLY A 1 -10.84 -13.50 13.59
N VAL A 2 -11.26 -12.38 12.99
CA VAL A 2 -10.83 -11.99 11.63
C VAL A 2 -9.30 -12.09 11.55
N GLN A 3 -8.77 -12.48 10.39
CA GLN A 3 -7.35 -12.71 10.20
C GLN A 3 -6.79 -11.77 9.12
N ILE A 4 -5.54 -11.38 9.30
CA ILE A 4 -4.74 -10.67 8.31
C ILE A 4 -3.74 -11.67 7.73
N GLY A 5 -3.72 -11.77 6.41
CA GLY A 5 -2.75 -12.54 5.66
C GLY A 5 -1.67 -11.65 5.04
N VAL A 6 -0.42 -12.07 5.07
CA VAL A 6 0.70 -11.45 4.36
C VAL A 6 1.49 -12.56 3.67
N ASP A 7 1.50 -12.58 2.34
CA ASP A 7 2.16 -13.61 1.51
C ASP A 7 1.86 -15.07 1.90
N GLY A 8 0.67 -15.32 2.44
CA GLY A 8 0.17 -16.64 2.81
C GLY A 8 0.25 -16.94 4.31
N ASP A 9 1.12 -16.27 5.05
CA ASP A 9 1.15 -16.32 6.52
C ASP A 9 -0.04 -15.55 7.10
N ARG A 10 -0.52 -15.95 8.28
CA ARG A 10 -1.79 -15.45 8.84
C ARG A 10 -1.71 -15.15 10.32
N TRP A 11 -2.30 -14.04 10.72
CA TRP A 11 -2.41 -13.61 12.11
C TRP A 11 -3.85 -13.22 12.43
N ALA A 12 -4.38 -13.74 13.54
CA ALA A 12 -5.69 -13.33 14.03
C ALA A 12 -5.61 -11.97 14.71
N LEU A 13 -6.62 -11.12 14.49
CA LEU A 13 -6.80 -9.92 15.30
C LEU A 13 -7.04 -10.29 16.78
N PRO A 14 -6.75 -9.37 17.72
CA PRO A 14 -6.94 -9.61 19.15
C PRO A 14 -8.36 -10.07 19.50
N GLU A 15 -8.49 -10.82 20.59
CA GLU A 15 -9.80 -11.21 21.10
C GLU A 15 -10.62 -9.97 21.48
N GLY A 16 -11.90 -9.95 21.12
CA GLY A 16 -12.76 -8.77 21.31
C GLY A 16 -12.48 -7.62 20.35
N ALA A 17 -11.60 -7.79 19.34
CA ALA A 17 -11.38 -6.79 18.30
C ALA A 17 -12.70 -6.38 17.64
N PHE A 18 -13.01 -5.09 17.71
CA PHE A 18 -14.22 -4.49 17.17
C PHE A 18 -13.91 -3.13 16.54
N ILE A 19 -14.52 -2.87 15.38
CA ILE A 19 -14.41 -1.61 14.64
C ILE A 19 -15.83 -1.14 14.38
N GLU A 20 -16.17 0.04 14.88
CA GLU A 20 -17.48 0.66 14.63
C GLU A 20 -17.65 1.03 13.16
N ALA A 21 -18.92 1.16 12.73
CA ALA A 21 -19.22 1.62 11.38
C ALA A 21 -18.61 3.02 11.14
N GLY A 22 -17.79 3.14 10.10
CA GLY A 22 -17.09 4.37 9.74
C GLY A 22 -15.85 4.68 10.59
N ALA A 23 -15.50 3.84 11.57
CA ALA A 23 -14.28 4.01 12.37
C ALA A 23 -13.05 3.39 11.68
N TYR A 24 -11.88 3.85 12.10
CA TYR A 24 -10.58 3.35 11.66
C TYR A 24 -9.87 2.63 12.81
N ARG A 25 -9.06 1.62 12.46
CA ARG A 25 -8.06 1.03 13.35
C ARG A 25 -6.76 0.84 12.58
N VAL A 26 -5.65 1.20 13.22
CA VAL A 26 -4.31 1.01 12.67
C VAL A 26 -3.80 -0.38 13.05
N LEU A 27 -3.18 -1.05 12.09
CA LEU A 27 -2.37 -2.25 12.32
C LEU A 27 -0.90 -1.88 12.16
N TRP A 28 -0.14 -1.99 13.23
CA TRP A 28 1.31 -1.87 13.24
C TRP A 28 1.90 -3.18 12.71
N LEU A 29 2.52 -3.09 11.53
CA LEU A 29 3.12 -4.20 10.78
C LEU A 29 4.59 -3.89 10.53
N ASP A 30 5.30 -3.79 11.64
CA ASP A 30 6.69 -3.41 11.74
C ASP A 30 7.60 -4.59 12.12
N GLY A 31 7.01 -5.75 12.43
CA GLY A 31 7.74 -6.90 12.96
C GLY A 31 8.04 -6.75 14.45
N GLU A 32 8.97 -7.57 14.95
CA GLU A 32 9.35 -7.54 16.37
C GLU A 32 10.30 -6.38 16.72
N ASP A 33 10.84 -5.68 15.72
CA ASP A 33 12.00 -4.79 15.86
C ASP A 33 11.69 -3.31 16.08
N LEU A 34 10.42 -2.91 16.23
CA LEU A 34 10.11 -1.48 16.32
C LEU A 34 10.23 -0.93 17.75
N VAL A 35 11.21 -0.03 17.91
CA VAL A 35 11.56 0.63 19.18
C VAL A 35 10.68 1.86 19.48
N GLU A 36 10.08 2.51 18.45
CA GLU A 36 9.20 3.69 18.62
C GLU A 36 8.04 3.71 17.64
N ARG A 37 6.81 3.46 18.13
CA ARG A 37 5.58 3.65 17.34
C ARG A 37 5.21 5.13 17.31
N SER A 38 4.68 5.61 16.19
CA SER A 38 4.05 6.93 16.16
C SER A 38 2.89 7.00 17.17
N GLY A 39 2.52 8.19 17.64
CA GLY A 39 1.56 8.41 18.72
C GLY A 39 0.09 8.02 18.46
N PHE A 40 -0.21 7.11 17.52
CA PHE A 40 -1.56 6.63 17.23
C PHE A 40 -1.79 5.22 17.80
N GLU A 41 -2.97 4.99 18.39
CA GLU A 41 -3.38 3.68 18.89
C GLU A 41 -3.60 2.69 17.73
N GLY A 42 -3.18 1.44 17.94
CA GLY A 42 -3.34 0.37 16.97
C GLY A 42 -3.02 -1.00 17.55
N TRP A 43 -3.32 -2.05 16.79
CA TRP A 43 -2.92 -3.43 17.12
C TRP A 43 -1.59 -3.76 16.45
N VAL A 44 -0.79 -4.60 17.08
CA VAL A 44 0.55 -4.97 16.58
C VAL A 44 0.50 -6.39 16.05
N LEU A 45 1.07 -6.59 14.87
CA LEU A 45 1.30 -7.90 14.30
C LEU A 45 2.82 -8.12 14.19
N PRO A 46 3.34 -9.32 14.52
CA PRO A 46 4.77 -9.64 14.45
C PRO A 46 5.18 -9.92 13.00
N GLN A 47 4.80 -9.04 12.08
CA GLN A 47 5.07 -9.14 10.64
C GLN A 47 5.38 -7.75 10.11
N ALA A 48 6.52 -7.60 9.46
CA ALA A 48 6.85 -6.37 8.74
C ALA A 48 6.22 -6.37 7.34
N LEU A 49 5.79 -5.22 6.84
CA LEU A 49 5.43 -5.08 5.42
C LEU A 49 6.69 -4.94 4.54
N PRO A 50 6.90 -5.82 3.54
CA PRO A 50 8.04 -5.70 2.64
C PRO A 50 7.92 -4.47 1.72
N GLY A 51 8.94 -3.60 1.72
CA GLY A 51 8.97 -2.42 0.85
C GLY A 51 8.98 -2.73 -0.66
N GLN A 52 9.34 -3.95 -1.05
CA GLN A 52 9.37 -4.38 -2.47
C GLN A 52 8.01 -4.86 -2.99
N GLY A 53 7.03 -5.06 -2.09
CA GLY A 53 5.72 -5.60 -2.44
C GLY A 53 5.37 -6.85 -1.65
N ALA A 54 4.08 -7.05 -1.46
CA ALA A 54 3.49 -8.26 -0.88
C ALA A 54 2.01 -8.38 -1.29
N THR A 55 1.41 -9.52 -0.99
CA THR A 55 -0.04 -9.71 -1.00
C THR A 55 -0.59 -9.64 0.42
N LEU A 56 -1.54 -8.75 0.64
CA LEU A 56 -2.34 -8.63 1.85
C LEU A 56 -3.72 -9.25 1.64
N GLU A 57 -4.18 -9.99 2.64
CA GLU A 57 -5.50 -10.61 2.65
C GLU A 57 -6.22 -10.27 3.96
N LEU A 58 -7.50 -9.90 3.86
CA LEU A 58 -8.40 -9.86 4.99
C LEU A 58 -9.28 -11.09 4.94
N LEU A 59 -9.27 -11.90 6.00
CA LEU A 59 -9.89 -13.21 6.03
C LEU A 59 -10.90 -13.29 7.18
N HIS A 60 -12.04 -13.92 6.91
CA HIS A 60 -13.01 -14.28 7.95
C HIS A 60 -12.44 -15.42 8.83
N PRO A 61 -12.88 -15.58 10.10
CA PRO A 61 -12.39 -16.65 10.97
C PRO A 61 -12.45 -18.08 10.40
N ASP A 62 -13.35 -18.34 9.44
CA ASP A 62 -13.47 -19.64 8.75
C ASP A 62 -12.50 -19.79 7.56
N GLY A 63 -11.65 -18.79 7.31
CA GLY A 63 -10.67 -18.77 6.23
C GLY A 63 -11.18 -18.20 4.91
N ARG A 64 -12.43 -17.74 4.82
CA ARG A 64 -12.97 -17.11 3.61
C ARG A 64 -12.36 -15.72 3.37
N LEU A 65 -11.95 -15.44 2.14
CA LEU A 65 -11.44 -14.14 1.73
C LEU A 65 -12.53 -13.05 1.80
N LEU A 66 -12.20 -11.93 2.45
CA LEU A 66 -13.05 -10.74 2.56
C LEU A 66 -12.55 -9.60 1.67
N ASP A 67 -11.25 -9.32 1.67
CA ASP A 67 -10.59 -8.36 0.78
C ASP A 67 -9.16 -8.82 0.48
N ARG A 68 -8.60 -8.34 -0.63
CA ARG A 68 -7.23 -8.64 -1.06
C ARG A 68 -6.60 -7.45 -1.77
N LEU A 69 -5.33 -7.21 -1.46
CA LEU A 69 -4.49 -6.22 -2.14
C LEU A 69 -3.12 -6.84 -2.43
N THR A 70 -2.67 -6.77 -3.67
CA THR A 70 -1.26 -7.01 -4.00
C THR A 70 -0.63 -5.67 -4.38
N TYR A 71 0.50 -5.35 -3.77
CA TYR A 71 1.24 -4.11 -3.99
C TYR A 71 2.69 -4.40 -4.39
N GLY A 72 3.32 -3.44 -5.08
CA GLY A 72 4.73 -3.50 -5.49
C GLY A 72 5.61 -2.58 -4.66
N ILE A 73 6.70 -2.10 -5.25
CA ILE A 73 7.67 -1.20 -4.60
C ILE A 73 6.95 0.01 -3.97
N GLN A 74 7.24 0.26 -2.70
CA GLN A 74 6.68 1.37 -1.93
C GLN A 74 7.59 2.59 -1.96
N LEU A 75 6.99 3.77 -2.06
CA LEU A 75 7.69 5.04 -1.91
C LEU A 75 7.91 5.31 -0.41
N PRO A 76 9.13 5.72 0.02
CA PRO A 76 9.37 6.14 1.40
C PRO A 76 8.42 7.28 1.81
N ASP A 77 7.97 7.25 3.05
CA ASP A 77 7.14 8.28 3.71
C ASP A 77 5.81 8.62 3.00
N GLN A 78 5.36 7.76 2.09
CA GLN A 78 4.08 7.89 1.39
C GLN A 78 3.17 6.69 1.63
N SER A 79 1.87 6.88 1.42
CA SER A 79 0.87 5.82 1.56
C SER A 79 -0.01 5.71 0.32
N ILE A 80 -0.41 4.49 -0.01
CA ILE A 80 -1.41 4.20 -1.04
C ILE A 80 -2.75 3.96 -0.34
N GLY A 81 -3.81 4.63 -0.80
CA GLY A 81 -5.14 4.57 -0.21
C GLY A 81 -6.23 4.63 -1.26
N ARG A 82 -7.47 4.37 -0.85
CA ARG A 82 -8.63 4.47 -1.74
C ARG A 82 -9.14 5.91 -1.82
N VAL A 83 -9.27 6.45 -3.04
CA VAL A 83 -9.89 7.75 -3.37
C VAL A 83 -10.97 7.47 -4.40
N GLY A 84 -12.24 7.82 -4.11
CA GLY A 84 -13.36 7.47 -4.99
C GLY A 84 -13.51 5.95 -5.21
N GLY A 85 -13.07 5.13 -4.25
CA GLY A 85 -13.07 3.67 -4.33
C GLY A 85 -11.87 3.04 -5.06
N GLN A 86 -11.04 3.84 -5.75
CA GLN A 86 -9.87 3.39 -6.49
C GLN A 86 -8.59 3.59 -5.69
N TRP A 87 -7.62 2.69 -5.82
CA TRP A 87 -6.31 2.84 -5.18
C TRP A 87 -5.50 3.94 -5.87
N ALA A 88 -4.91 4.85 -5.09
CA ALA A 88 -4.06 5.92 -5.56
C ALA A 88 -2.97 6.23 -4.52
N LEU A 89 -1.84 6.76 -4.98
CA LEU A 89 -0.87 7.42 -4.10
C LEU A 89 -1.59 8.59 -3.42
N LEU A 90 -1.53 8.68 -2.10
CA LEU A 90 -2.11 9.80 -1.35
C LEU A 90 -1.13 10.97 -1.28
N SER A 91 -1.64 12.19 -1.18
CA SER A 91 -0.81 13.39 -1.02
C SER A 91 -0.05 13.46 0.32
N ARG A 92 -0.50 12.69 1.31
CA ARG A 92 0.18 12.44 2.60
C ARG A 92 -0.42 11.20 3.30
N PRO A 93 0.31 10.55 4.20
CA PRO A 93 -0.24 9.51 5.08
C PRO A 93 -1.34 10.04 6.01
N THR A 94 -2.39 9.24 6.21
CA THR A 94 -3.52 9.56 7.10
C THR A 94 -3.95 8.37 7.98
N PRO A 95 -3.04 7.74 8.74
CA PRO A 95 -3.39 6.61 9.60
C PRO A 95 -4.46 7.02 10.64
N GLY A 96 -5.50 6.20 10.79
CA GLY A 96 -6.59 6.46 11.74
C GLY A 96 -7.55 7.58 11.34
N GLN A 97 -7.43 8.15 10.13
CA GLN A 97 -8.25 9.25 9.64
C GLN A 97 -8.78 8.97 8.23
N ALA A 98 -9.65 9.85 7.72
CA ALA A 98 -10.05 9.80 6.33
C ALA A 98 -8.86 9.99 5.39
N ASN A 99 -8.85 9.22 4.28
CA ASN A 99 -7.78 9.30 3.28
C ASN A 99 -7.64 10.73 2.74
N ALA A 100 -6.39 11.19 2.62
CA ALA A 100 -6.09 12.41 1.89
C ALA A 100 -6.50 12.30 0.41
N SER A 101 -6.50 13.44 -0.29
CA SER A 101 -6.66 13.45 -1.75
C SER A 101 -5.55 12.62 -2.42
N ALA A 102 -5.80 12.20 -3.66
CA ALA A 102 -4.74 11.65 -4.49
C ALA A 102 -3.57 12.66 -4.59
N ALA A 103 -2.35 12.15 -4.59
CA ALA A 103 -1.16 12.94 -4.89
C ALA A 103 -1.26 13.47 -6.32
N SER A 104 -0.79 14.68 -6.54
CA SER A 104 -0.59 15.20 -7.88
C SER A 104 0.57 14.44 -8.52
N LEU A 105 0.25 13.53 -9.43
CA LEU A 105 1.22 12.93 -10.33
C LEU A 105 1.37 13.84 -11.55
N ASP A 106 2.57 13.89 -12.12
CA ASP A 106 2.71 14.62 -13.37
C ASP A 106 1.94 13.92 -14.49
N SER A 107 1.49 14.70 -15.47
CA SER A 107 0.67 14.19 -16.54
C SER A 107 1.49 13.24 -17.42
N PRO A 108 1.00 12.04 -17.76
CA PRO A 108 1.64 11.23 -18.78
C PRO A 108 1.64 11.94 -20.15
N GLU A 109 0.81 12.97 -20.34
CA GLU A 109 0.83 13.84 -21.52
C GLU A 109 2.09 14.72 -21.60
N SER A 110 2.91 14.82 -20.55
CA SER A 110 4.21 15.50 -20.62
C SER A 110 5.32 14.62 -21.21
N LEU A 111 5.05 13.33 -21.50
CA LEU A 111 5.98 12.47 -22.24
C LEU A 111 6.30 13.03 -23.63
N ARG A 112 7.57 12.96 -24.02
CA ARG A 112 8.09 13.40 -25.32
C ARG A 112 8.93 12.29 -25.93
N LEU A 113 8.95 12.22 -27.27
CA LEU A 113 10.03 11.54 -27.97
C LEU A 113 11.30 12.38 -27.76
N ASN A 114 12.35 11.77 -27.22
CA ASN A 114 13.60 12.49 -26.90
C ASN A 114 14.67 12.30 -27.97
N GLU A 115 14.95 11.04 -28.32
CA GLU A 115 16.02 10.67 -29.25
C GLU A 115 15.68 9.34 -29.93
N TRP A 116 16.13 9.13 -31.17
CA TRP A 116 15.96 7.86 -31.88
C TRP A 116 17.11 7.58 -32.85
N GLN A 117 17.36 6.30 -33.10
CA GLN A 117 18.26 5.82 -34.14
C GLN A 117 17.56 4.75 -34.98
N GLY A 118 17.72 4.83 -36.31
CA GLY A 118 17.24 3.82 -37.25
C GLY A 118 18.24 3.58 -38.38
N GLY A 119 18.40 2.32 -38.84
CA GLY A 119 19.25 2.00 -40.00
C GLY A 119 19.76 0.56 -40.03
N ALA A 120 20.94 0.33 -40.61
CA ALA A 120 21.56 -1.00 -40.72
C ALA A 120 22.21 -1.50 -39.41
N GLY A 121 21.66 -1.11 -38.26
CA GLY A 121 22.22 -1.34 -36.92
C GLY A 121 21.13 -1.64 -35.88
N ALA A 122 21.41 -1.37 -34.61
CA ALA A 122 20.40 -1.46 -33.57
C ALA A 122 19.47 -0.24 -33.64
N ASP A 123 18.17 -0.49 -33.77
CA ASP A 123 17.16 0.56 -33.77
C ASP A 123 16.63 0.77 -32.34
N TRP A 124 16.48 2.03 -31.94
CA TRP A 124 15.96 2.37 -30.61
C TRP A 124 15.27 3.74 -30.60
N LEU A 125 14.39 3.92 -29.61
CA LEU A 125 13.64 5.14 -29.34
C LEU A 125 13.70 5.44 -27.84
N GLU A 126 14.01 6.68 -27.50
CA GLU A 126 14.01 7.18 -26.13
C GLU A 126 12.80 8.09 -25.88
N LEU A 127 12.20 7.91 -24.70
CA LEU A 127 11.13 8.74 -24.18
C LEU A 127 11.67 9.59 -23.03
N TYR A 128 11.29 10.86 -23.00
CA TYR A 128 11.63 11.79 -21.92
C TYR A 128 10.37 12.31 -21.24
N HIS A 129 10.46 12.46 -19.92
CA HIS A 129 9.44 13.04 -19.06
C HIS A 129 10.10 14.21 -18.31
N PRO A 130 9.70 15.48 -18.56
CA PRO A 130 10.40 16.67 -18.09
C PRO A 130 10.24 17.03 -16.62
#